data_AF-A0A5M3XQS2-F1
#
_entry.id   AF-A0A5M3XQS2-F1
#
_cell.length_a   1.000
_cell.length_b   1.000
_cell.length_c   1.000
_cell.angle_alpha   90.00
_cell.angle_beta   90.00
_cell.angle_gamma   90.00
#
_symmetry.space_group_name_H-M   'P 1'
#
loop_
_entity.id
_entity.type
_entity.pdbx_description
1 polymer ?
#
loop_
_entity_poly.entity_id
_entity_poly.type
_entity_poly.pdbx_seq_one_letter_code
_entity_poly.pdbx_strand_id
1 'polypeptide(L)'
;MNGTLKRAALACLLMFGLLMLNVNYLGAVKAEDYRTDARNQRAFYARYSVDRGWITADNGKTTLAKTVETDSDYRFERQYPNGKMYAHILGFFAPESSRGIELAAGKYLDGSHPDLLVRRAIDFISNEPPKGASVDLTIIPKAQEVAYNALRASGKRGAIVAMNPRTGAVQVMVSLPTYDPNTIAVPNKSTAAKAYNKLDADEQDPLLNRATEKTYPPGSTFKVVTAAEFLEDDPSRTPETQVAAPQVLDLPQTTVGLPNYGGAACGGGQVSLRYALERSCNTPFAKFGMELGWDKMREQAAKFGMGEPIPFTLPVAKSDIGPEEELAALAQLSIGQRNNQMTPLQMLLVAAGIANNGEVMKPYLINKIVGPDGGVLDETEPDPMSEAVSSEVAGKLKDMMVSVVQAGTATAAQIPGVSVAGKTGTAEHGNSPSPHAWFIGFAPADNPEVAVCVFIESGSAGTDATGGHTAAPLAKDVMQAVLSAK
;
A
#
# COMPACT_ATOMS: atom_id res chain seq x y z
N MET A 1 -12.47 79.49 -7.46
CA MET A 1 -12.65 78.15 -6.85
C MET A 1 -12.02 78.16 -5.47
N ASN A 2 -12.86 78.09 -4.42
CA ASN A 2 -12.47 78.29 -3.02
C ASN A 2 -11.33 77.35 -2.61
N GLY A 3 -10.20 77.89 -2.14
CA GLY A 3 -9.02 77.11 -1.76
C GLY A 3 -9.31 76.08 -0.66
N THR A 4 -10.27 76.38 0.21
CA THR A 4 -10.75 75.49 1.27
C THR A 4 -11.49 74.28 0.68
N LEU A 5 -12.34 74.50 -0.34
CA LEU A 5 -13.03 73.41 -1.05
C LEU A 5 -12.05 72.51 -1.82
N LYS A 6 -10.99 73.08 -2.43
CA LYS A 6 -9.94 72.29 -3.11
C LYS A 6 -9.18 71.39 -2.14
N ARG A 7 -8.78 71.91 -0.97
CA ARG A 7 -8.07 71.14 0.05
C ARG A 7 -8.95 70.03 0.63
N ALA A 8 -10.22 70.32 0.89
CA ALA A 8 -11.19 69.32 1.32
C ALA A 8 -11.40 68.23 0.26
N ALA A 9 -11.58 68.60 -1.01
CA ALA A 9 -11.72 67.64 -2.11
C ALA A 9 -10.46 66.76 -2.29
N LEU A 10 -9.27 67.36 -2.18
CA LEU A 10 -8.01 66.62 -2.24
C LEU A 10 -7.86 65.65 -1.07
N ALA A 11 -8.23 66.07 0.14
CA ALA A 11 -8.23 65.21 1.32
C ALA A 11 -9.21 64.03 1.16
N CYS A 12 -10.42 64.28 0.65
CA CYS A 12 -11.39 63.22 0.35
C CYS A 12 -10.89 62.25 -0.72
N LEU A 13 -10.33 62.76 -1.83
CA LEU A 13 -9.74 61.91 -2.88
C LEU A 13 -8.60 61.05 -2.35
N LEU A 14 -7.74 61.60 -1.49
CA LEU A 14 -6.67 60.86 -0.85
C LEU A 14 -7.22 59.77 0.07
N MET A 15 -8.26 60.05 0.87
CA MET A 15 -8.92 59.03 1.70
C MET A 15 -9.55 57.91 0.85
N PHE A 16 -10.24 58.24 -0.24
CA PHE A 16 -10.78 57.22 -1.17
C PHE A 16 -9.67 56.41 -1.84
N GLY A 17 -8.58 57.04 -2.25
CA GLY A 17 -7.40 56.37 -2.79
C GLY A 17 -6.80 55.38 -1.79
N LEU A 18 -6.65 55.79 -0.53
CA LEU A 18 -6.17 54.92 0.54
C LEU A 18 -7.14 53.77 0.83
N LEU A 19 -8.45 54.00 0.80
CA LEU A 19 -9.45 52.94 0.95
C LEU A 19 -9.39 51.93 -0.21
N MET A 20 -9.29 52.39 -1.45
CA MET A 20 -9.15 51.49 -2.61
C MET A 20 -7.85 50.69 -2.55
N LEU A 21 -6.73 51.31 -2.16
CA LEU A 21 -5.47 50.60 -1.94
C LEU A 21 -5.63 49.55 -0.85
N ASN A 22 -6.30 49.87 0.26
CA ASN A 22 -6.55 48.92 1.34
C ASN A 22 -7.44 47.75 0.89
N VAL A 23 -8.53 48.01 0.16
CA VAL A 23 -9.40 46.93 -0.36
C VAL A 23 -8.64 46.01 -1.32
N ASN A 24 -7.82 46.56 -2.22
CA ASN A 24 -6.97 45.76 -3.11
C ASN A 24 -5.89 44.99 -2.34
N TYR A 25 -5.27 45.59 -1.33
CA TYR A 25 -4.32 44.90 -0.47
C TYR A 25 -4.98 43.73 0.26
N LEU A 26 -6.17 43.94 0.83
CA LEU A 26 -6.94 42.89 1.48
C LEU A 26 -7.35 41.78 0.50
N GLY A 27 -7.76 42.14 -0.72
CA GLY A 27 -8.26 41.20 -1.73
C GLY A 27 -7.20 40.46 -2.56
N ALA A 28 -6.02 41.06 -2.76
CA ALA A 28 -4.97 40.47 -3.59
C ALA A 28 -3.78 39.93 -2.77
N VAL A 29 -3.45 40.56 -1.64
CA VAL A 29 -2.29 40.19 -0.81
C VAL A 29 -2.71 39.40 0.41
N LYS A 30 -3.71 39.86 1.18
CA LYS A 30 -4.18 39.18 2.40
C LYS A 30 -5.28 38.15 2.20
N ALA A 31 -5.79 37.99 0.98
CA ALA A 31 -6.90 37.08 0.73
C ALA A 31 -6.56 35.63 1.08
N GLU A 32 -5.36 35.16 0.75
CA GLU A 32 -4.92 33.81 1.09
C GLU A 32 -4.74 33.64 2.61
N ASP A 33 -4.10 34.62 3.26
CA ASP A 33 -3.93 34.63 4.73
C ASP A 33 -5.28 34.53 5.44
N TYR A 34 -6.29 35.32 5.03
CA TYR A 34 -7.61 35.27 5.64
C TYR A 34 -8.40 34.01 5.26
N ARG A 35 -8.18 33.47 4.05
CA ARG A 35 -8.82 32.23 3.62
C ARG A 35 -8.32 31.04 4.44
N THR A 36 -7.03 31.01 4.75
CA THR A 36 -6.35 29.91 5.46
C THR A 36 -6.25 30.10 6.98
N ASP A 37 -6.63 31.28 7.52
CA ASP A 37 -6.68 31.54 8.96
C ASP A 37 -7.58 30.53 9.69
N ALA A 38 -7.08 29.93 10.76
CA ALA A 38 -7.80 28.91 11.55
C ALA A 38 -9.13 29.40 12.16
N ARG A 39 -9.30 30.73 12.32
CA ARG A 39 -10.53 31.38 12.80
C ARG A 39 -11.58 31.56 11.72
N ASN A 40 -11.25 31.31 10.45
CA ASN A 40 -12.20 31.45 9.35
C ASN A 40 -13.27 30.34 9.38
N GLN A 41 -14.39 30.64 10.05
CA GLN A 41 -15.52 29.71 10.12
C GLN A 41 -16.24 29.55 8.77
N ARG A 42 -16.10 30.49 7.82
CA ARG A 42 -16.76 30.38 6.51
C ARG A 42 -16.20 29.24 5.68
N ALA A 43 -14.89 29.05 5.68
CA ALA A 43 -14.25 27.92 5.00
C ALA A 43 -14.71 26.57 5.60
N PHE A 44 -14.93 26.55 6.92
CA PHE A 44 -15.43 25.39 7.63
C PHE A 44 -16.90 25.10 7.28
N TYR A 45 -17.83 26.07 7.32
CA TYR A 45 -19.21 25.85 6.87
C TYR A 45 -19.33 25.50 5.38
N ALA A 46 -18.54 26.17 4.52
CA ALA A 46 -18.53 25.90 3.08
C ALA A 46 -18.11 24.45 2.77
N ARG A 47 -17.22 23.87 3.59
CA ARG A 47 -16.78 22.48 3.45
C ARG A 47 -17.91 21.46 3.68
N TYR A 48 -18.90 21.80 4.51
CA TYR A 48 -20.07 20.95 4.79
C TYR A 48 -21.35 21.43 4.07
N SER A 49 -21.24 22.41 3.15
CA SER A 49 -22.32 22.78 2.23
C SER A 49 -22.21 22.13 0.85
N VAL A 50 -21.11 21.40 0.59
CA VAL A 50 -20.87 20.65 -0.64
C VAL A 50 -21.40 19.24 -0.47
N ASP A 51 -22.20 18.77 -1.43
CA ASP A 51 -22.58 17.37 -1.54
C ASP A 51 -21.38 16.59 -2.09
N ARG A 52 -20.53 16.18 -1.14
CA ARG A 52 -19.24 15.56 -1.45
C ARG A 52 -19.47 14.21 -2.15
N GLY A 53 -18.77 13.97 -3.25
CA GLY A 53 -18.91 12.76 -4.05
C GLY A 53 -18.70 11.47 -3.25
N TRP A 54 -19.33 10.39 -3.68
CA TRP A 54 -19.28 9.12 -2.95
C TRP A 54 -17.97 8.37 -3.27
N ILE A 55 -17.51 7.54 -2.34
CA ILE A 55 -16.46 6.56 -2.62
C ILE A 55 -17.11 5.19 -2.64
N THR A 56 -16.91 4.47 -3.73
CA THR A 56 -17.60 3.22 -4.05
C THR A 56 -16.62 2.14 -4.50
N ALA A 57 -17.11 0.91 -4.63
CA ALA A 57 -16.41 -0.23 -5.21
C ALA A 57 -17.42 -1.13 -5.93
N ASP A 58 -16.91 -2.09 -6.71
CA ASP A 58 -17.72 -2.96 -7.59
C ASP A 58 -18.60 -2.12 -8.54
N ASN A 59 -17.96 -1.20 -9.25
CA ASN A 59 -18.61 -0.31 -10.22
C ASN A 59 -19.81 0.44 -9.63
N GLY A 60 -19.62 1.06 -8.46
CA GLY A 60 -20.65 1.85 -7.79
C GLY A 60 -21.65 1.05 -6.95
N LYS A 61 -21.65 -0.29 -7.01
CA LYS A 61 -22.66 -1.11 -6.29
C LYS A 61 -22.45 -1.13 -4.77
N THR A 62 -21.21 -1.02 -4.32
CA THR A 62 -20.89 -1.01 -2.88
C THR A 62 -20.44 0.37 -2.46
N THR A 63 -21.18 0.98 -1.54
CA THR A 63 -20.83 2.28 -0.96
C THR A 63 -19.83 2.12 0.18
N LEU A 64 -18.69 2.80 0.08
CA LEU A 64 -17.61 2.78 1.07
C LEU A 64 -17.56 4.07 1.89
N ALA A 65 -17.84 5.21 1.26
CA ALA A 65 -18.08 6.48 1.92
C ALA A 65 -19.18 7.24 1.19
N LYS A 66 -20.07 7.89 1.93
CA LYS A 66 -21.17 8.69 1.39
C LYS A 66 -21.38 9.96 2.17
N THR A 67 -22.02 10.91 1.51
CA THR A 67 -22.49 12.14 2.12
C THR A 67 -23.97 11.99 2.44
N VAL A 68 -24.38 12.46 3.62
CA VAL A 68 -25.78 12.48 4.05
C VAL A 68 -26.20 13.91 4.35
N GLU A 69 -27.40 14.28 3.95
CA GLU A 69 -27.99 15.57 4.34
C GLU A 69 -28.48 15.48 5.78
N THR A 70 -28.31 16.55 6.56
CA THR A 70 -28.71 16.61 7.97
C THR A 70 -29.50 17.88 8.27
N ASP A 71 -30.32 17.82 9.31
CA ASP A 71 -31.06 18.99 9.83
C ASP A 71 -30.21 19.85 10.80
N SER A 72 -28.90 19.64 10.86
CA SER A 72 -27.98 20.39 11.73
C SER A 72 -27.54 21.71 11.10
N ASP A 73 -26.70 22.48 11.81
CA ASP A 73 -26.04 23.67 11.27
C ASP A 73 -25.13 23.36 10.05
N TYR A 74 -24.83 22.07 9.82
CA TYR A 74 -24.07 21.58 8.67
C TYR A 74 -25.01 20.82 7.74
N ARG A 75 -25.18 21.32 6.51
CA ARG A 75 -26.09 20.69 5.54
C ARG A 75 -25.72 19.24 5.27
N PHE A 76 -24.44 18.94 5.16
CA PHE A 76 -23.95 17.61 4.82
C PHE A 76 -22.98 17.06 5.86
N GLU A 77 -23.07 15.77 6.15
CA GLU A 77 -22.10 15.02 6.96
C GLU A 77 -21.53 13.83 6.19
N ARG A 78 -20.32 13.41 6.56
CA ARG A 78 -19.62 12.30 5.90
C ARG A 78 -19.78 11.03 6.71
N GLN A 79 -20.21 9.95 6.06
CA GLN A 79 -20.38 8.63 6.67
C GLN A 79 -19.55 7.56 5.96
N TYR A 80 -19.03 6.62 6.76
CA TYR A 80 -18.23 5.49 6.30
C TYR A 80 -18.90 4.17 6.70
N PRO A 81 -19.80 3.62 5.87
CA PRO A 81 -20.33 2.28 6.06
C PRO A 81 -19.19 1.26 6.22
N ASN A 82 -19.23 0.45 7.28
CA ASN A 82 -18.14 -0.49 7.62
C ASN A 82 -16.76 0.17 7.74
N GLY A 83 -16.70 1.43 8.20
CA GLY A 83 -15.50 2.27 8.16
C GLY A 83 -14.21 1.61 8.67
N LYS A 84 -14.27 0.79 9.74
CA LYS A 84 -13.12 0.04 10.26
C LYS A 84 -12.43 -0.86 9.23
N MET A 85 -13.21 -1.46 8.34
CA MET A 85 -12.72 -2.40 7.32
C MET A 85 -11.98 -1.72 6.18
N TYR A 86 -12.28 -0.44 5.93
CA TYR A 86 -11.73 0.33 4.83
C TYR A 86 -10.90 1.55 5.28
N ALA A 87 -10.68 1.71 6.59
CA ALA A 87 -10.14 2.94 7.19
C ALA A 87 -8.80 3.38 6.58
N HIS A 88 -7.89 2.44 6.32
CA HIS A 88 -6.57 2.77 5.75
C HIS A 88 -6.59 3.03 4.24
N ILE A 89 -7.66 2.60 3.54
CA ILE A 89 -7.89 2.94 2.13
C ILE A 89 -8.55 4.33 2.06
N LEU A 90 -9.71 4.48 2.70
CA LEU A 90 -10.54 5.68 2.62
C LEU A 90 -9.89 6.86 3.35
N GLY A 91 -9.23 6.59 4.47
CA GLY A 91 -8.84 7.58 5.45
C GLY A 91 -10.07 8.18 6.12
N PHE A 92 -10.08 9.49 6.27
CA PHE A 92 -11.19 10.24 6.85
C PHE A 92 -11.24 11.66 6.25
N PHE A 93 -12.40 12.28 6.35
CA PHE A 93 -12.64 13.69 6.04
C PHE A 93 -13.06 14.41 7.32
N ALA A 94 -12.15 15.21 7.88
CA ALA A 94 -12.36 15.93 9.13
C ALA A 94 -12.33 17.46 8.88
N PRO A 95 -12.77 18.27 9.86
CA PRO A 95 -12.77 19.73 9.77
C PRO A 95 -11.47 20.37 9.27
N GLU A 96 -10.33 19.86 9.74
CA GLU A 96 -9.02 20.48 9.56
C GLU A 96 -8.00 19.54 8.88
N SER A 97 -8.39 18.30 8.57
CA SER A 97 -7.50 17.32 7.97
C SER A 97 -8.26 16.29 7.15
N SER A 98 -7.55 15.65 6.22
CA SER A 98 -8.06 14.51 5.47
C SER A 98 -6.91 13.55 5.20
N ARG A 99 -7.23 12.27 5.00
CA ARG A 99 -6.25 11.22 4.74
C ARG A 99 -6.80 10.22 3.74
N GLY A 100 -5.96 9.34 3.19
CA GLY A 100 -6.40 8.27 2.30
C GLY A 100 -6.97 8.79 0.98
N ILE A 101 -7.92 8.06 0.40
CA ILE A 101 -8.65 8.49 -0.80
C ILE A 101 -9.38 9.82 -0.58
N GLU A 102 -9.85 10.12 0.64
CA GLU A 102 -10.49 11.41 0.94
C GLU A 102 -9.55 12.60 0.68
N LEU A 103 -8.25 12.43 0.92
CA LEU A 103 -7.24 13.43 0.59
C LEU A 103 -6.83 13.34 -0.89
N ALA A 104 -6.47 12.14 -1.35
CA ALA A 104 -5.89 11.93 -2.67
C ALA A 104 -6.85 12.34 -3.81
N ALA A 105 -8.13 12.01 -3.69
CA ALA A 105 -9.18 12.39 -4.65
C ALA A 105 -9.98 13.63 -4.19
N GLY A 106 -9.46 14.39 -3.22
CA GLY A 106 -10.20 15.45 -2.53
C GLY A 106 -10.82 16.49 -3.46
N LYS A 107 -10.10 16.88 -4.52
CA LYS A 107 -10.55 17.86 -5.53
C LYS A 107 -11.70 17.36 -6.41
N TYR A 108 -11.73 16.06 -6.70
CA TYR A 108 -12.86 15.46 -7.40
C TYR A 108 -14.06 15.38 -6.46
N LEU A 109 -13.83 14.89 -5.25
CA LEU A 109 -14.85 14.68 -4.22
C LEU A 109 -15.52 15.98 -3.77
N ASP A 110 -14.82 17.12 -3.74
CA ASP A 110 -15.40 18.43 -3.36
C ASP A 110 -15.86 19.27 -4.56
N GLY A 111 -15.75 18.75 -5.79
CA GLY A 111 -16.16 19.46 -7.00
C GLY A 111 -15.19 20.53 -7.48
N SER A 112 -14.04 20.73 -6.81
CA SER A 112 -13.09 21.79 -7.16
C SER A 112 -12.18 21.47 -8.36
N HIS A 113 -12.16 20.22 -8.82
CA HIS A 113 -11.36 19.77 -9.97
C HIS A 113 -11.67 20.59 -11.25
N PRO A 114 -10.66 20.94 -12.08
CA PRO A 114 -10.87 21.67 -13.33
C PRO A 114 -11.92 21.05 -14.26
N ASP A 115 -12.00 19.72 -14.33
CA ASP A 115 -12.97 19.03 -15.21
C ASP A 115 -14.43 19.27 -14.80
N LEU A 116 -14.66 19.73 -13.57
CA LEU A 116 -15.98 20.07 -13.04
C LEU A 116 -16.30 21.57 -13.14
N LEU A 117 -15.49 22.38 -13.85
CA LEU A 117 -15.71 23.83 -14.00
C LEU A 117 -17.07 24.18 -14.61
N VAL A 118 -17.47 23.50 -15.69
CA VAL A 118 -18.75 23.75 -16.36
C VAL A 118 -19.92 23.41 -15.44
N ARG A 119 -19.83 22.29 -14.71
CA ARG A 119 -20.86 21.88 -13.74
C ARG A 119 -20.99 22.89 -12.59
N ARG A 120 -19.87 23.34 -12.02
CA ARG A 120 -19.87 24.38 -10.97
C ARG A 120 -20.57 25.66 -11.42
N ALA A 121 -20.39 26.06 -12.67
CA ALA A 121 -21.09 27.23 -13.22
C ALA A 121 -22.61 27.02 -13.31
N ILE A 122 -23.06 25.81 -13.68
CA ILE A 122 -24.48 25.44 -13.72
C ILE A 122 -25.09 25.43 -12.31
N ASP A 123 -24.42 24.78 -11.34
CA ASP A 123 -24.90 24.72 -9.95
C ASP A 123 -25.04 26.13 -9.35
N PHE A 124 -24.08 27.02 -9.63
CA PHE A 124 -24.14 28.42 -9.21
C PHE A 124 -25.32 29.19 -9.81
N ILE A 125 -25.62 29.00 -11.10
CA ILE A 125 -26.76 29.65 -11.78
C ILE A 125 -28.09 29.10 -11.28
N SER A 126 -28.15 27.80 -10.98
CA SER A 126 -29.37 27.11 -10.53
C SER A 126 -29.60 27.19 -9.02
N ASN A 127 -28.67 27.79 -8.27
CA ASN A 127 -28.70 27.85 -6.80
C ASN A 127 -28.79 26.46 -6.13
N GLU A 128 -28.26 25.43 -6.80
CA GLU A 128 -28.08 24.09 -6.24
C GLU A 128 -26.79 24.02 -5.39
N PRO A 129 -26.73 23.17 -4.36
CA PRO A 129 -25.47 22.94 -3.64
C PRO A 129 -24.42 22.39 -4.61
N PRO A 130 -23.14 22.82 -4.53
CA PRO A 130 -22.08 22.25 -5.34
C PRO A 130 -21.97 20.74 -5.10
N LYS A 131 -21.85 19.97 -6.19
CA LYS A 131 -21.71 18.50 -6.14
C LYS A 131 -20.34 18.04 -6.57
N GLY A 132 -19.77 17.10 -5.82
CA GLY A 132 -18.51 16.45 -6.19
C GLY A 132 -18.69 15.22 -7.07
N ALA A 133 -17.63 14.85 -7.79
CA ALA A 133 -17.55 13.59 -8.51
C ALA A 133 -17.33 12.42 -7.54
N SER A 134 -17.92 11.27 -7.85
CA SER A 134 -17.73 10.02 -7.13
C SER A 134 -16.47 9.30 -7.61
N VAL A 135 -15.88 8.49 -6.72
CA VAL A 135 -14.67 7.70 -6.97
C VAL A 135 -15.04 6.23 -6.81
N ASP A 136 -14.83 5.43 -7.85
CA ASP A 136 -14.98 3.98 -7.78
C ASP A 136 -13.60 3.34 -7.60
N LEU A 137 -13.46 2.44 -6.64
CA LEU A 137 -12.21 1.78 -6.30
C LEU A 137 -12.16 0.36 -6.86
N THR A 138 -10.94 -0.13 -7.08
CA THR A 138 -10.63 -1.49 -7.53
C THR A 138 -10.89 -2.58 -6.48
N ILE A 139 -11.25 -2.20 -5.26
CA ILE A 139 -11.47 -3.09 -4.13
C ILE A 139 -12.60 -4.07 -4.43
N ILE A 140 -12.38 -5.36 -4.12
CA ILE A 140 -13.42 -6.39 -4.16
C ILE A 140 -14.02 -6.48 -2.74
N PRO A 141 -15.25 -5.99 -2.50
CA PRO A 141 -15.79 -5.88 -1.15
C PRO A 141 -15.84 -7.20 -0.39
N LYS A 142 -16.19 -8.30 -1.08
CA LYS A 142 -16.27 -9.61 -0.44
C LYS A 142 -14.90 -10.15 -0.02
N ALA A 143 -13.88 -9.95 -0.86
CA ALA A 143 -12.51 -10.35 -0.54
C ALA A 143 -11.90 -9.48 0.57
N GLN A 144 -12.19 -8.17 0.57
CA GLN A 144 -11.81 -7.27 1.65
C GLN A 144 -12.42 -7.72 2.99
N GLU A 145 -13.71 -8.09 3.00
CA GLU A 145 -14.39 -8.59 4.19
C GLU A 145 -13.75 -9.88 4.73
N VAL A 146 -13.45 -10.84 3.85
CA VAL A 146 -12.76 -12.08 4.22
C VAL A 146 -11.39 -11.77 4.82
N ALA A 147 -10.58 -10.93 4.17
CA ALA A 147 -9.27 -10.54 4.65
C ALA A 147 -9.32 -9.86 6.02
N TYR A 148 -10.26 -8.91 6.20
CA TYR A 148 -10.45 -8.18 7.44
C TYR A 148 -10.86 -9.10 8.59
N ASN A 149 -11.86 -9.96 8.36
CA ASN A 149 -12.37 -10.86 9.38
C ASN A 149 -11.34 -11.94 9.75
N ALA A 150 -10.64 -12.50 8.76
CA ALA A 150 -9.61 -13.52 8.99
C ALA A 150 -8.44 -12.96 9.81
N LEU A 151 -7.92 -11.78 9.45
CA LEU A 151 -6.84 -11.15 10.21
C LEU A 151 -7.32 -10.76 11.62
N ARG A 152 -8.52 -10.20 11.76
CA ARG A 152 -9.09 -9.83 13.06
C ARG A 152 -9.29 -11.04 13.97
N ALA A 153 -9.86 -12.13 13.43
CA ALA A 153 -10.10 -13.36 14.18
C ALA A 153 -8.80 -14.02 14.65
N SER A 154 -7.70 -13.80 13.93
CA SER A 154 -6.37 -14.28 14.38
C SER A 154 -5.88 -13.58 15.65
N GLY A 155 -6.42 -12.40 15.99
CA GLY A 155 -5.95 -11.56 17.10
C GLY A 155 -4.57 -10.93 16.87
N LYS A 156 -4.02 -11.04 15.65
CA LYS A 156 -2.67 -10.58 15.32
C LYS A 156 -2.68 -9.20 14.69
N ARG A 157 -1.55 -8.48 14.84
CA ARG A 157 -1.29 -7.23 14.13
C ARG A 157 -0.62 -7.53 12.79
N GLY A 158 -0.95 -6.77 11.76
CA GLY A 158 -0.40 -7.06 10.44
C GLY A 158 -1.13 -6.36 9.30
N ALA A 159 -0.84 -6.80 8.09
CA ALA A 159 -1.49 -6.33 6.88
C ALA A 159 -1.72 -7.47 5.89
N ILE A 160 -2.77 -7.33 5.09
CA ILE A 160 -3.03 -8.19 3.94
C ILE A 160 -3.30 -7.28 2.75
N VAL A 161 -2.55 -7.48 1.67
CA VAL A 161 -2.72 -6.73 0.42
C VAL A 161 -2.75 -7.70 -0.75
N ALA A 162 -3.68 -7.50 -1.68
CA ALA A 162 -3.79 -8.31 -2.88
C ALA A 162 -4.10 -7.45 -4.10
N MET A 163 -3.63 -7.88 -5.26
CA MET A 163 -3.84 -7.18 -6.53
C MET A 163 -4.01 -8.13 -7.69
N ASN A 164 -4.61 -7.64 -8.78
CA ASN A 164 -4.56 -8.34 -10.05
C ASN A 164 -3.17 -8.13 -10.69
N PRO A 165 -2.37 -9.19 -10.89
CA PRO A 165 -0.99 -9.05 -11.35
C PRO A 165 -0.88 -8.51 -12.77
N ARG A 166 -1.89 -8.74 -13.62
CA ARG A 166 -1.91 -8.31 -15.04
C ARG A 166 -2.22 -6.84 -15.24
N THR A 167 -2.80 -6.19 -14.24
CA THR A 167 -3.29 -4.82 -14.39
C THR A 167 -2.66 -3.85 -13.39
N GLY A 168 -2.29 -4.33 -12.20
CA GLY A 168 -1.90 -3.44 -11.11
C GLY A 168 -3.05 -3.06 -10.17
N ALA A 169 -4.29 -3.47 -10.46
CA ALA A 169 -5.45 -3.12 -9.65
C ALA A 169 -5.36 -3.73 -8.25
N VAL A 170 -5.26 -2.90 -7.19
CA VAL A 170 -5.22 -3.36 -5.79
C VAL A 170 -6.63 -3.70 -5.30
N GLN A 171 -6.91 -4.99 -5.15
CA GLN A 171 -8.25 -5.52 -4.88
C GLN A 171 -8.56 -5.68 -3.40
N VAL A 172 -7.53 -5.80 -2.55
CA VAL A 172 -7.64 -5.94 -1.10
C VAL A 172 -6.52 -5.15 -0.44
N MET A 173 -6.84 -4.39 0.60
CA MET A 173 -5.83 -3.75 1.47
C MET A 173 -6.38 -3.60 2.89
N VAL A 174 -5.89 -4.44 3.79
CA VAL A 174 -6.25 -4.47 5.21
C VAL A 174 -5.00 -4.20 6.04
N SER A 175 -5.14 -3.34 7.06
CA SER A 175 -4.14 -3.15 8.12
C SER A 175 -4.85 -3.27 9.47
N LEU A 176 -4.28 -4.05 10.39
CA LEU A 176 -4.74 -4.16 11.77
C LEU A 176 -3.60 -3.94 12.77
N PRO A 177 -3.86 -3.26 13.91
CA PRO A 177 -5.15 -2.69 14.33
C PRO A 177 -5.63 -1.51 13.47
N THR A 178 -6.93 -1.24 13.51
CA THR A 178 -7.61 -0.23 12.69
C THR A 178 -8.42 0.72 13.58
N TYR A 179 -8.96 1.79 12.98
CA TYR A 179 -9.81 2.78 13.61
C TYR A 179 -11.13 2.93 12.85
N ASP A 180 -12.11 3.60 13.46
CA ASP A 180 -13.36 3.95 12.78
C ASP A 180 -13.30 5.41 12.31
N PRO A 181 -13.24 5.68 10.98
CA PRO A 181 -13.23 7.03 10.43
C PRO A 181 -14.40 7.91 10.88
N ASN A 182 -15.57 7.31 11.18
CA ASN A 182 -16.74 8.05 11.63
C ASN A 182 -16.50 8.79 12.96
N THR A 183 -15.53 8.35 13.77
CA THR A 183 -15.21 9.02 15.05
C THR A 183 -14.41 10.31 14.86
N ILE A 184 -13.74 10.46 13.71
CA ILE A 184 -12.94 11.64 13.35
C ILE A 184 -13.71 12.55 12.39
N ALA A 185 -14.55 11.97 11.53
CA ALA A 185 -15.33 12.67 10.51
C ALA A 185 -16.58 13.38 11.06
N VAL A 186 -16.47 13.99 12.23
CA VAL A 186 -17.53 14.78 12.86
C VAL A 186 -17.35 16.26 12.53
N PRO A 187 -18.43 17.03 12.27
CA PRO A 187 -18.35 18.46 11.99
C PRO A 187 -18.14 19.27 13.28
N ASN A 188 -17.16 18.87 14.10
CA ASN A 188 -16.78 19.54 15.34
C ASN A 188 -15.26 19.43 15.53
N LYS A 189 -14.56 20.55 15.38
CA LYS A 189 -13.08 20.62 15.46
C LYS A 189 -12.52 19.99 16.74
N SER A 190 -13.08 20.35 17.90
CA SER A 190 -12.58 19.84 19.19
C SER A 190 -12.79 18.34 19.35
N THR A 191 -13.95 17.83 18.91
CA THR A 191 -14.27 16.40 19.01
C THR A 191 -13.42 15.58 18.05
N ALA A 192 -13.29 16.02 16.80
CA ALA A 192 -12.43 15.38 15.80
C ALA A 192 -10.96 15.36 16.25
N ALA A 193 -10.44 16.48 16.77
CA ALA A 193 -9.06 16.56 17.27
C ALA A 193 -8.83 15.65 18.48
N LYS A 194 -9.78 15.57 19.43
CA LYS A 194 -9.69 14.65 20.57
C LYS A 194 -9.70 13.18 20.12
N ALA A 195 -10.55 12.82 19.16
CA ALA A 195 -10.61 11.47 18.61
C ALA A 195 -9.31 11.10 17.89
N TYR A 196 -8.79 12.00 17.05
CA TYR A 196 -7.50 11.82 16.37
C TYR A 196 -6.35 11.65 17.37
N ASN A 197 -6.20 12.58 18.31
CA ASN A 197 -5.09 12.55 19.28
C ASN A 197 -5.12 11.29 20.15
N LYS A 198 -6.30 10.75 20.45
CA LYS A 198 -6.43 9.47 21.16
C LYS A 198 -5.87 8.30 20.32
N LEU A 199 -6.15 8.28 19.02
CA LEU A 199 -5.66 7.24 18.11
C LEU A 199 -4.17 7.38 17.83
N ASP A 200 -3.67 8.61 17.78
CA ASP A 200 -2.25 8.94 17.57
C ASP A 200 -1.38 8.56 18.79
N ALA A 201 -1.94 8.71 20.00
CA ALA A 201 -1.27 8.31 21.24
C ALA A 201 -1.44 6.81 21.60
N ASP A 202 -2.15 6.03 20.79
CA ASP A 202 -2.36 4.61 21.05
C ASP A 202 -1.12 3.80 20.66
N GLU A 203 -0.52 3.09 21.62
CA GLU A 203 0.69 2.28 21.43
C GLU A 203 0.55 1.17 20.37
N GLN A 204 -0.68 0.83 19.97
CA GLN A 204 -0.92 -0.15 18.92
C GLN A 204 -0.90 0.45 17.50
N ASP A 205 -0.66 1.75 17.35
CA ASP A 205 -0.60 2.48 16.08
C ASP A 205 -1.80 2.15 15.14
N PRO A 206 -3.06 2.36 15.57
CA PRO A 206 -4.22 2.04 14.73
C PRO A 206 -4.31 2.92 13.48
N LEU A 207 -3.72 4.12 13.51
CA LEU A 207 -3.64 5.02 12.36
C LEU A 207 -2.63 4.57 11.30
N LEU A 208 -1.68 3.69 11.63
CA LEU A 208 -0.64 3.26 10.71
C LEU A 208 -1.20 2.30 9.65
N ASN A 209 -1.03 2.63 8.37
CA ASN A 209 -1.25 1.67 7.31
C ASN A 209 -0.03 0.76 7.16
N ARG A 210 -0.05 -0.38 7.85
CA ARG A 210 1.05 -1.35 7.84
C ARG A 210 1.31 -1.95 6.45
N ALA A 211 0.37 -1.84 5.51
CA ALA A 211 0.55 -2.33 4.15
C ALA A 211 1.49 -1.44 3.32
N THR A 212 1.54 -0.14 3.59
CA THR A 212 2.25 0.83 2.75
C THR A 212 3.17 1.80 3.50
N GLU A 213 2.87 2.18 4.75
CA GLU A 213 3.55 3.29 5.44
C GLU A 213 4.69 2.88 6.37
N LYS A 214 4.92 1.58 6.56
CA LYS A 214 6.04 1.06 7.35
C LYS A 214 6.74 -0.08 6.63
N THR A 215 8.06 -0.11 6.75
CA THR A 215 8.90 -1.17 6.23
C THR A 215 9.28 -2.15 7.33
N TYR A 216 9.52 -3.40 6.93
CA TYR A 216 9.87 -4.50 7.81
C TYR A 216 10.85 -5.45 7.09
N PRO A 217 11.68 -6.21 7.82
CA PRO A 217 12.54 -7.19 7.18
C PRO A 217 11.70 -8.29 6.51
N PRO A 218 11.90 -8.56 5.20
CA PRO A 218 11.10 -9.54 4.46
C PRO A 218 11.46 -10.99 4.82
N GLY A 219 12.69 -11.23 5.31
CA GLY A 219 13.20 -12.58 5.54
C GLY A 219 13.14 -13.43 4.28
N SER A 220 12.82 -14.71 4.42
CA SER A 220 12.90 -15.69 3.31
C SER A 220 11.99 -15.42 2.11
N THR A 221 11.07 -14.44 2.13
CA THR A 221 10.38 -14.01 0.89
C THR A 221 11.35 -13.31 -0.07
N PHE A 222 12.40 -12.65 0.42
CA PHE A 222 13.41 -11.98 -0.40
C PHE A 222 14.29 -12.96 -1.20
N LYS A 223 14.37 -14.23 -0.79
CA LYS A 223 15.05 -15.28 -1.56
C LYS A 223 14.49 -15.44 -2.97
N VAL A 224 13.25 -15.01 -3.21
CA VAL A 224 12.66 -14.96 -4.54
C VAL A 224 13.39 -13.94 -5.42
N VAL A 225 13.74 -12.77 -4.89
CA VAL A 225 14.54 -11.75 -5.59
C VAL A 225 15.98 -12.23 -5.81
N THR A 226 16.57 -12.89 -4.82
CA THR A 226 17.91 -13.49 -4.99
C THR A 226 17.92 -14.62 -6.02
N ALA A 227 16.88 -15.48 -6.07
CA ALA A 227 16.76 -16.48 -7.12
C ALA A 227 16.51 -15.87 -8.50
N ALA A 228 15.79 -14.75 -8.57
CA ALA A 228 15.58 -14.02 -9.81
C ALA A 228 16.92 -13.60 -10.43
N GLU A 229 17.75 -12.87 -9.68
CA GLU A 229 19.08 -12.47 -10.17
C GLU A 229 19.96 -13.68 -10.48
N PHE A 230 19.96 -14.70 -9.61
CA PHE A 230 20.76 -15.90 -9.84
C PHE A 230 20.37 -16.64 -11.12
N LEU A 231 19.10 -16.61 -11.53
CA LEU A 231 18.64 -17.23 -12.77
C LEU A 231 18.86 -16.33 -14.00
N GLU A 232 18.75 -15.00 -13.85
CA GLU A 232 19.04 -14.02 -14.92
C GLU A 232 20.53 -13.96 -15.28
N ASP A 233 21.41 -14.09 -14.28
CA ASP A 233 22.86 -14.01 -14.45
C ASP A 233 23.45 -15.10 -15.36
N ASP A 234 22.78 -16.26 -15.46
CA ASP A 234 23.26 -17.39 -16.27
C ASP A 234 22.07 -18.19 -16.83
N PRO A 235 21.81 -18.10 -18.14
CA PRO A 235 20.65 -18.73 -18.77
C PRO A 235 20.71 -20.27 -18.74
N SER A 236 21.89 -20.87 -18.49
CA SER A 236 22.02 -22.32 -18.33
C SER A 236 21.43 -22.84 -17.02
N ARG A 237 21.17 -21.96 -16.05
CA ARG A 237 20.59 -22.32 -14.76
C ARG A 237 19.09 -22.63 -14.91
N THR A 238 18.67 -23.67 -14.20
CA THR A 238 17.31 -24.19 -14.20
C THR A 238 16.88 -24.50 -12.77
N PRO A 239 15.59 -24.77 -12.53
CA PRO A 239 15.14 -25.29 -11.23
C PRO A 239 15.88 -26.56 -10.77
N GLU A 240 16.49 -27.32 -11.69
CA GLU A 240 17.23 -28.55 -11.37
C GLU A 240 18.75 -28.35 -11.20
N THR A 241 19.25 -27.13 -11.37
CA THR A 241 20.65 -26.78 -11.10
C THR A 241 21.02 -27.18 -9.67
N GLN A 242 22.10 -27.96 -9.52
CA GLN A 242 22.57 -28.43 -8.22
C GLN A 242 23.34 -27.33 -7.49
N VAL A 243 22.98 -27.10 -6.23
CA VAL A 243 23.54 -26.03 -5.40
C VAL A 243 24.00 -26.58 -4.05
N ALA A 244 25.12 -26.06 -3.55
CA ALA A 244 25.65 -26.43 -2.25
C ALA A 244 24.74 -25.87 -1.14
N ALA A 245 24.32 -26.74 -0.22
CA ALA A 245 23.44 -26.42 0.89
C ALA A 245 23.99 -26.95 2.23
N PRO A 246 25.24 -26.59 2.61
CA PRO A 246 25.86 -27.08 3.85
C PRO A 246 25.03 -26.65 5.08
N GLN A 247 25.25 -27.29 6.22
CA GLN A 247 24.58 -26.91 7.47
C GLN A 247 24.85 -25.45 7.86
N VAL A 248 26.10 -25.03 7.72
CA VAL A 248 26.58 -23.67 7.98
C VAL A 248 27.38 -23.22 6.77
N LEU A 249 27.13 -22.00 6.32
CA LEU A 249 27.95 -21.32 5.33
C LEU A 249 28.97 -20.45 6.05
N ASP A 250 30.26 -20.66 5.77
CA ASP A 250 31.31 -19.79 6.27
C ASP A 250 31.23 -18.43 5.58
N LEU A 251 31.31 -17.37 6.38
CA LEU A 251 31.26 -15.99 5.89
C LEU A 251 32.68 -15.40 5.91
N PRO A 252 33.07 -14.62 4.89
CA PRO A 252 34.38 -14.01 4.85
C PRO A 252 34.53 -12.98 5.97
N GLN A 253 35.76 -12.80 6.47
CA GLN A 253 36.13 -11.76 7.44
C GLN A 253 35.40 -11.85 8.80
N THR A 254 34.80 -12.99 9.13
CA THR A 254 34.17 -13.26 10.43
C THR A 254 34.36 -14.72 10.84
N THR A 255 34.23 -15.00 12.14
CA THR A 255 34.19 -16.36 12.69
C THR A 255 32.76 -16.89 12.86
N VAL A 256 31.75 -16.06 12.57
CA VAL A 256 30.33 -16.42 12.66
C VAL A 256 29.84 -16.87 11.28
N GLY A 257 29.47 -18.14 11.17
CA GLY A 257 28.83 -18.69 9.98
C GLY A 257 27.31 -18.45 9.94
N LEU A 258 26.73 -18.62 8.76
CA LEU A 258 25.29 -18.49 8.52
C LEU A 258 24.63 -19.87 8.44
N PRO A 259 23.79 -20.27 9.41
CA PRO A 259 23.21 -21.61 9.45
C PRO A 259 21.93 -21.74 8.60
N ASN A 260 21.64 -22.97 8.18
CA ASN A 260 20.28 -23.36 7.79
C ASN A 260 19.36 -23.45 9.00
N TYR A 261 18.06 -23.26 8.76
CA TYR A 261 17.04 -23.44 9.78
C TYR A 261 17.08 -24.86 10.38
N GLY A 262 16.93 -24.98 11.70
CA GLY A 262 16.92 -26.27 12.40
C GLY A 262 18.29 -26.92 12.61
N GLY A 263 19.39 -26.25 12.22
CA GLY A 263 20.74 -26.71 12.54
C GLY A 263 21.18 -27.98 11.80
N ALA A 264 20.60 -28.27 10.64
CA ALA A 264 21.00 -29.38 9.78
C ALA A 264 21.36 -28.89 8.38
N ALA A 265 22.16 -29.66 7.65
CA ALA A 265 22.34 -29.43 6.22
C ALA A 265 20.99 -29.54 5.50
N CYS A 266 20.79 -28.73 4.45
CA CYS A 266 19.55 -28.85 3.70
C CYS A 266 19.62 -30.11 2.84
N GLY A 267 18.74 -31.07 3.11
CA GLY A 267 18.85 -32.40 2.51
C GLY A 267 20.17 -33.06 2.89
N GLY A 268 20.99 -33.42 1.89
CA GLY A 268 22.31 -34.03 2.08
C GLY A 268 23.50 -33.07 1.96
N GLY A 269 23.28 -31.75 1.94
CA GLY A 269 24.35 -30.76 1.73
C GLY A 269 24.53 -30.32 0.27
N GLN A 270 23.83 -30.96 -0.67
CA GLN A 270 23.71 -30.55 -2.06
C GLN A 270 22.30 -30.92 -2.54
N VAL A 271 21.61 -29.97 -3.19
CA VAL A 271 20.20 -30.09 -3.59
C VAL A 271 19.95 -29.34 -4.89
N SER A 272 18.81 -29.58 -5.55
CA SER A 272 18.40 -28.71 -6.66
C SER A 272 18.00 -27.32 -6.17
N LEU A 273 18.10 -26.30 -7.04
CA LEU A 273 17.66 -24.94 -6.76
C LEU A 273 16.17 -24.89 -6.38
N ARG A 274 15.33 -25.70 -7.04
CA ARG A 274 13.92 -25.90 -6.67
C ARG A 274 13.77 -26.33 -5.23
N TYR A 275 14.46 -27.40 -4.83
CA TYR A 275 14.41 -27.91 -3.47
C TYR A 275 14.95 -26.88 -2.46
N ALA A 276 15.99 -26.12 -2.84
CA ALA A 276 16.53 -25.06 -2.01
C ALA A 276 15.47 -23.99 -1.69
N LEU A 277 14.69 -23.55 -2.68
CA LEU A 277 13.58 -22.60 -2.46
C LEU A 277 12.42 -23.26 -1.69
N GLU A 278 12.05 -24.50 -2.07
CA GLU A 278 10.98 -25.31 -1.48
C GLU A 278 11.12 -25.48 0.03
N ARG A 279 12.32 -25.88 0.47
CA ARG A 279 12.68 -26.04 1.89
C ARG A 279 13.20 -24.75 2.51
N SER A 280 13.27 -23.68 1.73
CA SER A 280 13.74 -22.37 2.17
C SER A 280 15.14 -22.42 2.82
N CYS A 281 16.06 -23.20 2.25
CA CYS A 281 17.44 -23.29 2.73
C CYS A 281 18.08 -21.89 2.74
N ASN A 282 18.81 -21.51 3.78
CA ASN A 282 19.47 -20.22 3.88
C ASN A 282 20.80 -20.21 3.13
N THR A 283 21.60 -21.26 3.31
CA THR A 283 23.00 -21.27 2.85
C THR A 283 23.17 -21.13 1.34
N PRO A 284 22.34 -21.72 0.45
CA PRO A 284 22.50 -21.49 -0.99
C PRO A 284 22.25 -20.04 -1.37
N PHE A 285 21.18 -19.43 -0.86
CA PHE A 285 20.80 -18.05 -1.20
C PHE A 285 21.76 -17.01 -0.65
N ALA A 286 22.28 -17.24 0.56
CA ALA A 286 23.35 -16.43 1.12
C ALA A 286 24.61 -16.49 0.25
N LYS A 287 24.95 -17.69 -0.26
CA LYS A 287 26.07 -17.89 -1.17
C LYS A 287 25.85 -17.20 -2.53
N PHE A 288 24.66 -17.31 -3.12
CA PHE A 288 24.32 -16.62 -4.39
C PHE A 288 24.54 -15.12 -4.26
N GLY A 289 24.07 -14.52 -3.16
CA GLY A 289 24.32 -13.11 -2.88
C GLY A 289 25.79 -12.71 -2.95
N MET A 290 26.66 -13.49 -2.31
CA MET A 290 28.11 -13.24 -2.35
C MET A 290 28.72 -13.44 -3.74
N GLU A 291 28.24 -14.42 -4.51
CA GLU A 291 28.73 -14.70 -5.86
C GLU A 291 28.31 -13.63 -6.87
N LEU A 292 27.06 -13.15 -6.75
CA LEU A 292 26.50 -12.10 -7.61
C LEU A 292 27.08 -10.71 -7.29
N GLY A 293 27.35 -10.45 -6.01
CA GLY A 293 27.85 -9.17 -5.53
C GLY A 293 26.76 -8.10 -5.38
N TRP A 294 27.14 -6.97 -4.76
CA TRP A 294 26.21 -5.92 -4.37
C TRP A 294 25.47 -5.29 -5.56
N ASP A 295 26.20 -4.93 -6.62
CA ASP A 295 25.64 -4.17 -7.73
C ASP A 295 24.51 -4.91 -8.45
N LYS A 296 24.70 -6.21 -8.71
CA LYS A 296 23.68 -7.08 -9.32
C LYS A 296 22.46 -7.24 -8.42
N MET A 297 22.66 -7.50 -7.13
CA MET A 297 21.57 -7.60 -6.16
C MET A 297 20.77 -6.30 -6.05
N ARG A 298 21.44 -5.14 -6.04
CA ARG A 298 20.80 -3.83 -6.04
C ARG A 298 20.03 -3.58 -7.34
N GLU A 299 20.62 -3.87 -8.49
CA GLU A 299 19.96 -3.71 -9.79
C GLU A 299 18.69 -4.56 -9.88
N GLN A 300 18.78 -5.85 -9.52
CA GLN A 300 17.62 -6.74 -9.51
C GLN A 300 16.52 -6.25 -8.56
N ALA A 301 16.89 -5.80 -7.36
CA ALA A 301 15.95 -5.24 -6.40
C ALA A 301 15.23 -4.00 -6.96
N ALA A 302 15.98 -3.11 -7.64
CA ALA A 302 15.43 -1.93 -8.30
C ALA A 302 14.47 -2.26 -9.44
N LYS A 303 14.71 -3.33 -10.20
CA LYS A 303 13.76 -3.79 -11.23
C LYS A 303 12.42 -4.26 -10.63
N PHE A 304 12.38 -4.64 -9.35
CA PHE A 304 11.13 -4.88 -8.61
C PHE A 304 10.55 -3.61 -7.95
N GLY A 305 11.20 -2.45 -8.06
CA GLY A 305 10.77 -1.16 -7.51
C GLY A 305 11.44 -0.76 -6.18
N MET A 306 12.36 -1.57 -5.66
CA MET A 306 13.05 -1.26 -4.40
C MET A 306 14.07 -0.14 -4.63
N GLY A 307 14.19 0.81 -3.71
CA GLY A 307 15.04 1.99 -3.90
C GLY A 307 14.33 3.15 -4.61
N GLU A 308 13.20 2.89 -5.28
CA GLU A 308 12.46 3.85 -6.10
C GLU A 308 11.15 4.30 -5.45
N PRO A 309 10.64 5.51 -5.75
CA PRO A 309 9.29 5.91 -5.37
C PRO A 309 8.24 5.07 -6.11
N ILE A 310 7.35 4.41 -5.36
CA ILE A 310 6.23 3.67 -5.96
C ILE A 310 5.09 4.64 -6.31
N PRO A 311 4.65 4.72 -7.59
CA PRO A 311 3.59 5.61 -8.02
C PRO A 311 2.21 5.06 -7.59
N PHE A 312 1.89 5.20 -6.31
CA PHE A 312 0.65 4.70 -5.72
C PHE A 312 -0.20 5.84 -5.16
N THR A 313 -1.53 5.67 -5.18
CA THR A 313 -2.49 6.69 -4.73
C THR A 313 -2.30 7.08 -3.25
N LEU A 314 -1.85 6.13 -2.42
CA LEU A 314 -1.61 6.34 -1.00
C LEU A 314 -0.09 6.48 -0.74
N PRO A 315 0.32 7.14 0.36
CA PRO A 315 1.72 7.18 0.76
C PRO A 315 2.32 5.78 0.91
N VAL A 316 3.50 5.60 0.33
CA VAL A 316 4.30 4.37 0.44
C VAL A 316 5.65 4.72 1.04
N ALA A 317 6.00 4.08 2.15
CA ALA A 317 7.33 4.14 2.71
C ALA A 317 8.32 3.48 1.75
N LYS A 318 9.44 4.17 1.50
CA LYS A 318 10.48 3.68 0.60
C LYS A 318 11.03 2.36 1.12
N SER A 319 10.88 1.31 0.31
CA SER A 319 11.50 0.01 0.55
C SER A 319 12.90 0.00 -0.05
N ASP A 320 13.87 -0.60 0.62
CA ASP A 320 15.27 -0.55 0.22
C ASP A 320 16.04 -1.77 0.77
N ILE A 321 17.12 -2.16 0.09
CA ILE A 321 18.00 -3.24 0.55
C ILE A 321 19.12 -2.74 1.47
N GLY A 322 19.29 -1.42 1.57
CA GLY A 322 20.27 -0.75 2.43
C GLY A 322 21.39 -0.05 1.65
N PRO A 323 22.36 0.53 2.38
CA PRO A 323 23.61 1.00 1.77
C PRO A 323 24.45 -0.19 1.27
N GLU A 324 25.48 0.10 0.47
CA GLU A 324 26.43 -0.92 0.02
C GLU A 324 27.02 -1.71 1.18
N GLU A 325 27.04 -3.04 1.04
CA GLU A 325 27.44 -4.00 2.06
C GLU A 325 28.56 -4.92 1.58
N GLU A 326 29.49 -5.24 2.48
CA GLU A 326 30.51 -6.26 2.28
C GLU A 326 29.89 -7.67 2.17
N LEU A 327 30.65 -8.63 1.62
CA LEU A 327 30.14 -9.98 1.28
C LEU A 327 29.42 -10.70 2.45
N ALA A 328 29.93 -10.63 3.68
CA ALA A 328 29.29 -11.27 4.84
C ALA A 328 27.94 -10.65 5.21
N ALA A 329 27.76 -9.34 4.99
CA ALA A 329 26.50 -8.65 5.20
C ALA A 329 25.55 -8.87 4.01
N LEU A 330 26.08 -8.88 2.78
CA LEU A 330 25.33 -9.23 1.57
C LEU A 330 24.75 -10.65 1.62
N ALA A 331 25.47 -11.60 2.22
CA ALA A 331 24.98 -12.95 2.47
C ALA A 331 23.70 -12.97 3.34
N GLN A 332 23.64 -12.12 4.38
CA GLN A 332 22.47 -11.96 5.23
C GLN A 332 21.33 -11.20 4.53
N LEU A 333 21.67 -10.16 3.78
CA LEU A 333 20.72 -9.40 2.97
C LEU A 333 20.01 -10.29 1.95
N SER A 334 20.73 -11.22 1.32
CA SER A 334 20.22 -12.14 0.30
C SER A 334 19.26 -13.21 0.85
N ILE A 335 19.12 -13.32 2.16
CA ILE A 335 18.06 -14.09 2.80
C ILE A 335 16.97 -13.22 3.45
N GLY A 336 16.99 -11.91 3.15
CA GLY A 336 16.02 -10.91 3.60
C GLY A 336 16.25 -10.37 5.01
N GLN A 337 17.48 -10.45 5.52
CA GLN A 337 17.88 -9.93 6.83
C GLN A 337 18.75 -8.66 6.68
N ARG A 338 19.41 -8.24 7.76
CA ARG A 338 20.29 -7.05 7.81
C ARG A 338 19.50 -5.77 7.56
N ASN A 339 19.88 -4.98 6.55
CA ASN A 339 19.28 -3.68 6.24
C ASN A 339 18.11 -3.77 5.27
N ASN A 340 17.72 -4.98 4.88
CA ASN A 340 16.61 -5.22 3.98
C ASN A 340 15.28 -4.81 4.64
N GLN A 341 14.60 -3.81 4.09
CA GLN A 341 13.38 -3.22 4.66
C GLN A 341 12.33 -3.02 3.58
N MET A 342 11.21 -3.74 3.70
CA MET A 342 10.16 -3.82 2.68
C MET A 342 8.78 -3.52 3.25
N THR A 343 7.97 -2.76 2.52
CA THR A 343 6.53 -2.69 2.78
C THR A 343 5.84 -3.97 2.29
N PRO A 344 4.68 -4.37 2.85
CA PRO A 344 3.88 -5.44 2.26
C PRO A 344 3.45 -5.18 0.81
N LEU A 345 3.18 -3.93 0.44
CA LEU A 345 2.95 -3.56 -0.96
C LEU A 345 4.17 -3.87 -1.84
N GLN A 346 5.39 -3.57 -1.40
CA GLN A 346 6.60 -3.89 -2.16
C GLN A 346 6.76 -5.40 -2.38
N MET A 347 6.53 -6.21 -1.34
CA MET A 347 6.61 -7.66 -1.45
C MET A 347 5.46 -8.27 -2.28
N LEU A 348 4.31 -7.60 -2.33
CA LEU A 348 3.25 -7.93 -3.28
C LEU A 348 3.70 -7.70 -4.73
N LEU A 349 4.40 -6.60 -5.04
CA LEU A 349 4.92 -6.32 -6.38
C LEU A 349 5.90 -7.41 -6.87
N VAL A 350 6.70 -7.99 -5.97
CA VAL A 350 7.58 -9.13 -6.30
C VAL A 350 6.76 -10.34 -6.77
N ALA A 351 5.73 -10.72 -6.02
CA ALA A 351 4.85 -11.83 -6.42
C ALA A 351 4.06 -11.53 -7.68
N ALA A 352 3.55 -10.30 -7.83
CA ALA A 352 2.79 -9.86 -8.98
C ALA A 352 3.64 -9.83 -10.26
N GLY A 353 4.89 -9.36 -10.19
CA GLY A 353 5.80 -9.37 -11.34
C GLY A 353 6.07 -10.78 -11.86
N ILE A 354 6.35 -11.74 -10.96
CA ILE A 354 6.55 -13.14 -11.35
C ILE A 354 5.27 -13.74 -11.94
N ALA A 355 4.11 -13.42 -11.34
CA ALA A 355 2.81 -13.84 -11.83
C ALA A 355 2.47 -13.27 -13.21
N ASN A 356 3.05 -12.11 -13.56
CA ASN A 356 2.83 -11.42 -14.83
C ASN A 356 4.05 -11.56 -15.77
N ASN A 357 4.64 -12.76 -15.80
CA ASN A 357 5.74 -13.12 -16.71
C ASN A 357 6.96 -12.19 -16.64
N GLY A 358 7.22 -11.62 -15.46
CA GLY A 358 8.35 -10.73 -15.21
C GLY A 358 8.02 -9.24 -15.27
N GLU A 359 6.87 -8.84 -15.81
CA GLU A 359 6.46 -7.43 -15.88
C GLU A 359 5.76 -6.98 -14.61
N VAL A 360 6.30 -5.96 -13.93
CA VAL A 360 5.72 -5.38 -12.72
C VAL A 360 4.80 -4.23 -13.12
N MET A 361 3.52 -4.32 -12.79
CA MET A 361 2.52 -3.27 -13.08
C MET A 361 2.52 -2.17 -12.03
N LYS A 362 2.22 -0.93 -12.44
CA LYS A 362 1.99 0.17 -11.48
C LYS A 362 0.74 -0.15 -10.64
N PRO A 363 0.85 -0.18 -9.29
CA PRO A 363 -0.30 -0.45 -8.45
C PRO A 363 -1.28 0.74 -8.47
N TYR A 364 -2.59 0.48 -8.47
CA TYR A 364 -3.60 1.54 -8.38
C TYR A 364 -4.86 1.13 -7.59
N LEU A 365 -5.50 2.11 -6.95
CA LEU A 365 -6.74 1.94 -6.18
C LEU A 365 -7.97 2.54 -6.84
N ILE A 366 -7.81 3.68 -7.52
CA ILE A 366 -8.92 4.37 -8.20
C ILE A 366 -9.13 3.67 -9.53
N ASN A 367 -10.30 3.06 -9.71
CA ASN A 367 -10.70 2.45 -10.97
C ASN A 367 -11.15 3.54 -11.94
N LYS A 368 -12.09 4.38 -11.51
CA LYS A 368 -12.62 5.49 -12.30
C LYS A 368 -13.21 6.59 -11.44
N ILE A 369 -13.31 7.78 -12.04
CA ILE A 369 -13.98 8.96 -11.51
C ILE A 369 -15.29 9.14 -12.27
N VAL A 370 -16.40 9.27 -11.55
CA VAL A 370 -17.74 9.40 -12.10
C VAL A 370 -18.31 10.77 -11.73
N GLY A 371 -18.67 11.55 -12.73
CA GLY A 371 -19.26 12.88 -12.56
C GLY A 371 -20.63 12.82 -11.87
N PRO A 372 -21.13 13.96 -11.36
CA PRO A 372 -22.47 14.04 -10.74
C PRO A 372 -23.63 13.67 -11.68
N ASP A 373 -23.40 13.71 -13.00
CA ASP A 373 -24.34 13.31 -14.05
C ASP A 373 -24.28 11.81 -14.40
N GLY A 374 -23.39 11.06 -13.76
CA GLY A 374 -23.14 9.65 -14.01
C GLY A 374 -22.16 9.35 -15.14
N GLY A 375 -21.62 10.38 -15.82
CA GLY A 375 -20.60 10.21 -16.85
C GLY A 375 -19.24 9.83 -16.26
N VAL A 376 -18.46 8.99 -16.95
CA VAL A 376 -17.07 8.72 -16.56
C VAL A 376 -16.21 9.91 -16.96
N LEU A 377 -15.53 10.53 -16.00
CA LEU A 377 -14.61 11.65 -16.21
C LEU A 377 -13.18 11.19 -16.45
N ASP A 378 -12.78 10.12 -15.76
CA ASP A 378 -11.44 9.54 -15.82
C ASP A 378 -11.54 8.05 -15.49
N GLU A 379 -10.76 7.22 -16.17
CA GLU A 379 -10.69 5.77 -15.96
C GLU A 379 -9.23 5.34 -16.05
N THR A 380 -8.77 4.57 -15.06
CA THR A 380 -7.36 4.19 -14.98
C THR A 380 -7.05 3.09 -15.97
N GLU A 381 -6.14 3.37 -16.89
CA GLU A 381 -5.56 2.37 -17.78
C GLU A 381 -4.36 1.67 -17.11
N PRO A 382 -4.28 0.33 -17.15
CA PRO A 382 -3.12 -0.41 -16.66
C PRO A 382 -1.83 0.02 -17.36
N ASP A 383 -0.76 0.23 -16.58
CA ASP A 383 0.53 0.72 -17.08
C ASP A 383 1.69 -0.04 -16.43
N PRO A 384 2.63 -0.61 -17.22
CA PRO A 384 3.81 -1.26 -16.67
C PRO A 384 4.71 -0.26 -15.91
N MET A 385 5.33 -0.75 -14.85
CA MET A 385 6.34 -0.03 -14.08
C MET A 385 7.75 -0.41 -14.53
N SER A 386 8.00 -1.70 -14.68
CA SER A 386 9.32 -2.24 -15.00
C SER A 386 9.23 -3.69 -15.49
N GLU A 387 10.28 -4.15 -16.16
CA GLU A 387 10.53 -5.58 -16.39
C GLU A 387 11.52 -6.07 -15.32
N ALA A 388 11.06 -6.89 -14.38
CA ALA A 388 11.85 -7.41 -13.29
C ALA A 388 12.78 -8.55 -13.74
N VAL A 389 12.25 -9.47 -14.53
CA VAL A 389 12.94 -10.64 -15.06
C VAL A 389 12.38 -10.95 -16.44
N SER A 390 13.10 -11.73 -17.23
CA SER A 390 12.58 -12.32 -18.45
C SER A 390 11.40 -13.26 -18.17
N SER A 391 10.54 -13.44 -19.18
CA SER A 391 9.42 -14.40 -19.08
C SER A 391 9.89 -15.84 -18.82
N GLU A 392 11.09 -16.22 -19.29
CA GLU A 392 11.65 -17.54 -19.04
C GLU A 392 11.99 -17.71 -17.55
N VAL A 393 12.69 -16.74 -16.96
CA VAL A 393 13.03 -16.76 -15.53
C VAL A 393 11.78 -16.66 -14.66
N ALA A 394 10.79 -15.85 -15.03
CA ALA A 394 9.49 -15.82 -14.35
C ALA A 394 8.82 -17.21 -14.35
N GLY A 395 8.88 -17.94 -15.47
CA GLY A 395 8.41 -19.31 -15.57
C GLY A 395 9.15 -20.27 -14.62
N LYS A 396 10.49 -20.21 -14.60
CA LYS A 396 11.33 -21.02 -13.68
C LYS A 396 11.00 -20.71 -12.21
N LEU A 397 10.87 -19.43 -11.85
CA LEU A 397 10.51 -19.01 -10.49
C LEU A 397 9.09 -19.45 -10.10
N LYS A 398 8.11 -19.32 -11.00
CA LYS A 398 6.75 -19.82 -10.80
C LYS A 398 6.78 -21.31 -10.45
N ASP A 399 7.48 -22.13 -11.23
CA ASP A 399 7.55 -23.58 -11.01
C ASP A 399 8.17 -23.93 -9.65
N MET A 400 9.18 -23.17 -9.23
CA MET A 400 9.80 -23.33 -7.91
C MET A 400 8.85 -22.87 -6.78
N MET A 401 8.15 -21.75 -6.96
CA MET A 401 7.18 -21.23 -5.99
C MET A 401 5.93 -22.13 -5.86
N VAL A 402 5.52 -22.82 -6.93
CA VAL A 402 4.49 -23.86 -6.86
C VAL A 402 4.94 -25.02 -5.99
N SER A 403 6.20 -25.46 -6.11
CA SER A 403 6.73 -26.57 -5.30
C SER A 403 6.76 -26.24 -3.80
N VAL A 404 7.05 -24.97 -3.44
CA VAL A 404 6.98 -24.48 -2.05
C VAL A 404 5.59 -24.67 -1.43
N VAL A 405 4.52 -24.48 -2.21
CA VAL A 405 3.13 -24.65 -1.74
C VAL A 405 2.70 -26.11 -1.84
N GLN A 406 3.18 -26.88 -2.82
CA GLN A 406 2.79 -28.28 -2.97
C GLN A 406 3.43 -29.20 -1.92
N ALA A 407 4.73 -29.03 -1.66
CA ALA A 407 5.52 -29.95 -0.83
C ALA A 407 6.44 -29.25 0.18
N GLY A 408 6.55 -27.92 0.12
CA GLY A 408 7.49 -27.15 0.90
C GLY A 408 6.92 -26.48 2.14
N THR A 409 7.45 -25.29 2.45
CA THR A 409 7.12 -24.56 3.68
C THR A 409 5.76 -23.85 3.67
N ALA A 410 5.02 -23.88 2.55
CA ALA A 410 3.80 -23.11 2.35
C ALA A 410 2.55 -23.95 2.06
N THR A 411 2.54 -25.22 2.46
CA THR A 411 1.42 -26.16 2.20
C THR A 411 0.06 -25.68 2.69
N ALA A 412 0.02 -24.87 3.75
CA ALA A 412 -1.23 -24.29 4.23
C ALA A 412 -1.87 -23.27 3.27
N ALA A 413 -1.14 -22.79 2.24
CA ALA A 413 -1.69 -21.93 1.19
C ALA A 413 -2.45 -22.69 0.09
N GLN A 414 -2.47 -24.03 0.11
CA GLN A 414 -3.10 -24.84 -0.94
C GLN A 414 -4.61 -24.60 -1.03
N ILE A 415 -5.07 -24.38 -2.27
CA ILE A 415 -6.48 -24.26 -2.63
C ILE A 415 -6.88 -25.50 -3.44
N PRO A 416 -7.91 -26.26 -3.01
CA PRO A 416 -8.38 -27.43 -3.78
C PRO A 416 -8.74 -27.05 -5.22
N GLY A 417 -8.16 -27.75 -6.20
CA GLY A 417 -8.43 -27.54 -7.61
C GLY A 417 -7.76 -26.31 -8.24
N VAL A 418 -6.95 -25.56 -7.49
CA VAL A 418 -6.25 -24.36 -7.99
C VAL A 418 -4.75 -24.49 -7.73
N SER A 419 -3.94 -24.33 -8.77
CA SER A 419 -2.48 -24.28 -8.62
C SER A 419 -2.08 -22.97 -7.94
N VAL A 420 -1.32 -23.04 -6.84
CA VAL A 420 -0.90 -21.86 -6.07
C VAL A 420 0.62 -21.80 -6.04
N ALA A 421 1.17 -20.64 -6.38
CA ALA A 421 2.58 -20.34 -6.24
C ALA A 421 2.79 -19.46 -5.01
N GLY A 422 3.81 -19.72 -4.19
CA GLY A 422 4.07 -18.85 -3.05
C GLY A 422 5.42 -19.05 -2.37
N LYS A 423 5.73 -18.15 -1.45
CA LYS A 423 6.90 -18.21 -0.59
C LYS A 423 6.56 -17.68 0.79
N THR A 424 6.95 -18.43 1.82
CA THR A 424 6.87 -17.97 3.21
C THR A 424 8.16 -17.25 3.62
N GLY A 425 8.01 -16.33 4.56
CA GLY A 425 9.11 -15.67 5.25
C GLY A 425 8.91 -15.70 6.76
N THR A 426 10.02 -15.87 7.47
CA THR A 426 10.11 -15.66 8.90
C THR A 426 11.31 -14.73 9.08
N ALA A 427 11.09 -13.53 9.61
CA ALA A 427 12.15 -12.54 9.74
C ALA A 427 12.38 -12.19 11.21
N GLU A 428 13.64 -12.27 11.62
CA GLU A 428 14.06 -11.83 12.94
C GLU A 428 14.07 -10.29 12.98
N HIS A 429 13.78 -9.70 14.13
CA HIS A 429 13.78 -8.25 14.25
C HIS A 429 14.20 -7.81 15.65
N GLY A 430 15.24 -6.97 15.70
CA GLY A 430 15.82 -6.49 16.95
C GLY A 430 16.16 -7.65 17.89
N ASN A 431 15.86 -7.47 19.18
CA ASN A 431 16.02 -8.49 20.21
C ASN A 431 14.70 -9.24 20.52
N SER A 432 13.68 -9.11 19.66
CA SER A 432 12.38 -9.74 19.92
C SER A 432 12.48 -11.26 19.71
N PRO A 433 11.98 -12.07 20.66
CA PRO A 433 11.96 -13.53 20.51
C PRO A 433 10.90 -14.01 19.50
N SER A 434 9.98 -13.15 19.08
CA SER A 434 8.96 -13.49 18.08
C SER A 434 9.36 -12.92 16.72
N PRO A 435 9.39 -13.72 15.65
CA PRO A 435 9.68 -13.21 14.32
C PRO A 435 8.45 -12.54 13.68
N HIS A 436 8.69 -11.74 12.64
CA HIS A 436 7.66 -11.40 11.66
C HIS A 436 7.31 -12.62 10.81
N ALA A 437 6.02 -12.81 10.50
CA ALA A 437 5.57 -13.87 9.61
C ALA A 437 5.06 -13.27 8.29
N TRP A 438 5.59 -13.80 7.20
CA TRP A 438 5.32 -13.33 5.84
C TRP A 438 4.82 -14.45 4.94
N PHE A 439 3.96 -14.10 4.00
CA PHE A 439 3.67 -14.89 2.82
C PHE A 439 3.54 -13.96 1.61
N ILE A 440 4.13 -14.37 0.48
CA ILE A 440 3.83 -13.80 -0.84
C ILE A 440 3.41 -14.93 -1.77
N GLY A 441 2.49 -14.69 -2.68
CA GLY A 441 2.08 -15.71 -3.64
C GLY A 441 1.04 -15.22 -4.63
N PHE A 442 0.63 -16.11 -5.53
CA PHE A 442 -0.37 -15.82 -6.55
C PHE A 442 -1.10 -17.09 -6.97
N ALA A 443 -2.32 -16.90 -7.49
CA ALA A 443 -3.17 -17.98 -7.95
C ALA A 443 -4.15 -17.53 -9.06
N PRO A 444 -4.61 -18.46 -9.92
CA PRO A 444 -3.97 -19.75 -10.21
C PRO A 444 -2.57 -19.53 -10.82
N ALA A 445 -1.60 -20.40 -10.56
CA ALA A 445 -0.23 -20.20 -11.03
C ALA A 445 -0.13 -20.14 -12.57
N ASP A 446 -0.96 -20.92 -13.28
CA ASP A 446 -0.91 -21.02 -14.75
C ASP A 446 -1.61 -19.86 -15.46
N ASN A 447 -2.58 -19.20 -14.83
CA ASN A 447 -3.27 -18.02 -15.34
C ASN A 447 -3.57 -17.04 -14.19
N PRO A 448 -2.55 -16.32 -13.68
CA PRO A 448 -2.70 -15.58 -12.44
C PRO A 448 -3.78 -14.50 -12.45
N GLU A 449 -4.63 -14.56 -11.44
CA GLU A 449 -5.81 -13.70 -11.30
C GLU A 449 -5.73 -12.78 -10.09
N VAL A 450 -4.92 -13.20 -9.11
CA VAL A 450 -4.63 -12.51 -7.86
C VAL A 450 -3.21 -12.84 -7.42
N ALA A 451 -2.45 -11.81 -7.06
CA ALA A 451 -1.25 -11.88 -6.24
C ALA A 451 -1.59 -11.36 -4.84
N VAL A 452 -0.97 -11.92 -3.80
CA VAL A 452 -1.24 -11.57 -2.40
C VAL A 452 0.06 -11.49 -1.62
N CYS A 453 0.10 -10.54 -0.68
CA CYS A 453 1.07 -10.49 0.40
C CYS A 453 0.33 -10.44 1.74
N VAL A 454 0.75 -11.31 2.66
CA VAL A 454 0.31 -11.30 4.06
C VAL A 454 1.52 -11.05 4.94
N PHE A 455 1.40 -10.05 5.82
CA PHE A 455 2.38 -9.69 6.81
C PHE A 455 1.77 -9.73 8.21
N ILE A 456 2.46 -10.36 9.16
CA ILE A 456 2.06 -10.41 10.56
C ILE A 456 3.23 -9.92 11.42
N GLU A 457 2.95 -8.93 12.25
CA GLU A 457 3.94 -8.22 13.05
C GLU A 457 4.42 -9.05 14.25
N SER A 458 5.72 -8.97 14.54
CA SER A 458 6.39 -9.56 15.69
C SER A 458 5.65 -9.29 17.00
N GLY A 459 5.78 -10.22 17.95
CA GLY A 459 5.11 -10.22 19.25
C GLY A 459 3.68 -10.75 19.16
N SER A 460 2.90 -10.29 18.18
CA SER A 460 1.54 -10.80 17.95
C SER A 460 1.51 -12.15 17.22
N ALA A 461 2.61 -12.50 16.55
CA ALA A 461 2.73 -13.75 15.82
C ALA A 461 2.89 -14.98 16.75
N GLY A 462 3.48 -14.79 17.94
CA GLY A 462 3.95 -15.84 18.84
C GLY A 462 5.43 -16.20 18.61
N THR A 463 6.07 -16.87 19.58
CA THR A 463 7.48 -17.26 19.51
C THR A 463 7.75 -18.37 18.49
N ASP A 464 6.77 -19.24 18.24
CA ASP A 464 6.85 -20.31 17.24
C ASP A 464 6.26 -19.90 15.88
N ALA A 465 6.05 -18.60 15.67
CA ALA A 465 5.43 -18.10 14.45
C ALA A 465 6.30 -18.37 13.23
N THR A 466 5.69 -18.99 12.22
CA THR A 466 6.28 -19.10 10.89
C THR A 466 5.31 -18.55 9.86
N GLY A 467 5.84 -18.01 8.76
CA GLY A 467 5.03 -17.59 7.62
C GLY A 467 4.07 -18.70 7.14
N GLY A 468 4.52 -19.96 7.18
CA GLY A 468 3.72 -21.12 6.75
C GLY A 468 2.52 -21.43 7.64
N HIS A 469 2.63 -21.28 8.95
CA HIS A 469 1.51 -21.59 9.86
C HIS A 469 0.60 -20.39 10.12
N THR A 470 1.13 -19.17 9.99
CA THR A 470 0.41 -17.94 10.38
C THR A 470 -0.06 -17.12 9.18
N ALA A 471 0.77 -16.90 8.17
CA ALA A 471 0.44 -16.02 7.05
C ALA A 471 -0.18 -16.77 5.86
N ALA A 472 0.30 -17.98 5.55
CA ALA A 472 -0.15 -18.77 4.42
C ALA A 472 -1.65 -19.15 4.44
N PRO A 473 -2.27 -19.53 5.59
CA PRO A 473 -3.72 -19.78 5.63
C PRO A 473 -4.55 -18.53 5.32
N LEU A 474 -4.14 -17.35 5.81
CA LEU A 474 -4.82 -16.09 5.51
C LEU A 474 -4.72 -15.74 4.02
N ALA A 475 -3.56 -16.01 3.41
CA ALA A 475 -3.36 -15.81 1.99
C ALA A 475 -4.28 -16.71 1.15
N LYS A 476 -4.45 -17.98 1.56
CA LYS A 476 -5.40 -18.91 0.95
C LYS A 476 -6.82 -18.34 0.97
N ASP A 477 -7.31 -17.91 2.13
CA ASP A 477 -8.67 -17.40 2.29
C ASP A 477 -8.92 -16.18 1.38
N VAL A 478 -7.95 -15.27 1.29
CA VAL A 478 -8.04 -14.08 0.42
C VAL A 478 -8.00 -14.46 -1.05
N MET A 479 -7.08 -15.34 -1.47
CA MET A 479 -7.01 -15.79 -2.86
C MET A 479 -8.31 -16.49 -3.27
N GLN A 480 -8.86 -17.38 -2.44
CA GLN A 480 -10.15 -18.03 -2.70
C GLN A 480 -11.29 -17.02 -2.83
N ALA A 481 -11.34 -16.01 -1.95
CA ALA A 481 -12.37 -14.98 -1.98
C ALA A 481 -12.29 -14.11 -3.24
N VAL A 482 -11.10 -13.77 -3.71
CA VAL A 482 -10.92 -13.03 -4.98
C VAL A 482 -11.32 -13.89 -6.17
N LEU A 483 -10.88 -15.16 -6.22
CA LEU A 483 -11.20 -16.07 -7.33
C LEU A 483 -12.70 -16.39 -7.42
N SER A 484 -13.40 -16.42 -6.29
CA SER A 484 -14.85 -16.70 -6.25
C SER A 484 -15.73 -15.48 -6.52
N ALA A 485 -15.16 -14.28 -6.52
CA ALA A 485 -15.89 -13.03 -6.74
C ALA A 485 -15.92 -12.59 -8.21
N LYS A 486 -15.22 -13.33 -9.08
CA LYS A 486 -15.24 -13.20 -10.53
C LYS A 486 -16.18 -14.25 -11.10
#